data_AF-A0A0W0ZIE8-F1
#
_entry.id   AF-A0A0W0ZIE8-F1
#
_cell.length_a   1.000
_cell.length_b   1.000
_cell.length_c   1.000
_cell.angle_alpha   90.00
_cell.angle_beta   90.00
_cell.angle_gamma   90.00
#
_symmetry.space_group_name_H-M   'P 1'
#
loop_
_entity.id
_entity.type
_entity.pdbx_description
1 polymer ?
#
loop_
_entity_poly.entity_id
_entity_poly.type
_entity_poly.pdbx_seq_one_letter_code
_entity_poly.pdbx_strand_id
1 'polypeptide(L)'
;MAWKKLGSGVYNDTYVSDDGTRVLKIQKRENEITDSPERSVRLWNEINPDLKPPAAIIQTEFGLGWVCPYIKGRQSTDKEISAALIDIFNRTGRIIVDAASPKNFITTPEGKVICVDIGMALQLDKKEEQQFGRERRNSVISQASWELTSEQYKDVIFPLTRFVLKMEDTVNTIKALLFLRENRPDITNADFLNTTHSYKSKFGIILQRTYLTTLSNAFSTEKEKQDDAINALKEANTEVKDHRSNSVTTSTPNDEQLSVDEVIKMLKDEMPPTVTTFKGSCIKELERYIKSRGSLNYEGHFEPSFLTRKLRDEALTGDKVEKALRLIENIRKENTIEGVKSLIDEAQKDQMVNKARFGSGLASRLNRCICILEKGAVTLANIDRNIESQHL
;
A
#
# COMPACT_ATOMS: atom_id res chain seq x y z
N MET A 1 -21.66 -28.61 -4.31
CA MET A 1 -20.63 -28.79 -3.27
C MET A 1 -21.24 -28.26 -2.00
N ALA A 2 -21.22 -29.00 -0.89
CA ALA A 2 -21.60 -28.40 0.37
C ALA A 2 -20.40 -27.64 0.96
N TRP A 3 -20.74 -26.69 1.82
CA TRP A 3 -19.80 -25.76 2.44
C TRP A 3 -19.96 -25.86 3.95
N LYS A 4 -18.86 -26.08 4.66
CA LYS A 4 -18.83 -26.09 6.12
C LYS A 4 -18.30 -24.77 6.64
N LYS A 5 -19.01 -24.13 7.57
CA LYS A 5 -18.57 -22.87 8.18
C LYS A 5 -17.24 -23.08 8.90
N LEU A 6 -16.23 -22.31 8.51
CA LEU A 6 -14.89 -22.31 9.09
C LEU A 6 -14.75 -21.25 10.18
N GLY A 7 -15.40 -20.10 9.99
CA GLY A 7 -15.34 -18.99 10.94
C GLY A 7 -16.20 -17.81 10.52
N SER A 8 -16.30 -16.82 11.41
CA SER A 8 -17.03 -15.58 11.18
C SER A 8 -16.15 -14.43 11.66
N GLY A 9 -15.68 -13.60 10.73
CA GLY A 9 -14.91 -12.39 11.02
C GLY A 9 -15.80 -11.16 11.13
N VAL A 10 -15.18 -9.98 11.25
CA VAL A 10 -15.91 -8.70 11.23
C VAL A 10 -16.57 -8.46 9.87
N TYR A 11 -15.82 -8.69 8.79
CA TYR A 11 -16.22 -8.33 7.42
C TYR A 11 -16.82 -9.50 6.63
N ASN A 12 -16.41 -10.74 6.93
CA ASN A 12 -16.77 -11.90 6.13
C ASN A 12 -17.14 -13.11 6.98
N ASP A 13 -18.09 -13.91 6.50
CA ASP A 13 -18.23 -15.31 6.88
C ASP A 13 -17.36 -16.17 5.97
N THR A 14 -16.68 -17.16 6.56
CA THR A 14 -15.74 -18.03 5.84
C THR A 14 -16.20 -19.48 5.94
N TYR A 15 -16.18 -20.17 4.81
CA TYR A 15 -16.57 -21.57 4.68
C TYR A 15 -15.46 -22.35 3.97
N VAL A 16 -15.37 -23.65 4.24
CA VAL A 16 -14.49 -24.58 3.55
C VAL A 16 -15.33 -25.58 2.77
N SER A 17 -14.91 -25.95 1.57
CA SER A 17 -15.57 -26.99 0.79
C SER A 17 -15.47 -28.35 1.50
N ASP A 18 -16.41 -29.26 1.25
CA ASP A 18 -16.41 -30.59 1.87
C ASP A 18 -15.13 -31.39 1.65
N ASP A 19 -14.50 -31.24 0.47
CA ASP A 19 -13.23 -31.88 0.13
C ASP A 19 -12.01 -31.22 0.81
N GLY A 20 -12.21 -30.10 1.52
CA GLY A 20 -11.16 -29.37 2.21
C GLY A 20 -10.13 -28.72 1.28
N THR A 21 -10.49 -28.45 0.01
CA THR A 21 -9.56 -27.88 -0.98
C THR A 21 -9.76 -26.39 -1.25
N ARG A 22 -10.92 -25.83 -0.91
CA ARG A 22 -11.29 -24.44 -1.21
C ARG A 22 -11.90 -23.73 -0.02
N VAL A 23 -11.72 -22.42 0.01
CA VAL A 23 -12.36 -21.50 0.96
C VAL A 23 -13.29 -20.59 0.19
N LEU A 24 -14.53 -20.48 0.68
CA LEU A 24 -15.50 -19.48 0.25
C LEU A 24 -15.56 -18.38 1.31
N LYS A 25 -15.44 -17.12 0.89
CA LYS A 25 -15.69 -15.94 1.73
C LYS A 25 -16.94 -15.21 1.23
N ILE A 26 -17.86 -14.97 2.15
CA ILE A 26 -19.12 -14.22 1.93
C ILE A 26 -19.04 -12.93 2.72
N GLN A 27 -19.21 -11.81 2.02
CA GLN A 27 -19.22 -10.49 2.63
C GLN A 27 -20.48 -10.31 3.50
N LYS A 28 -20.32 -9.78 4.71
CA LYS A 28 -21.45 -9.56 5.63
C LYS A 28 -22.28 -8.32 5.31
N ARG A 29 -21.65 -7.28 4.76
CA ARG A 29 -22.31 -6.02 4.42
C ARG A 29 -21.87 -5.53 3.06
N GLU A 30 -22.84 -5.30 2.17
CA GLU A 30 -22.58 -4.88 0.78
C GLU A 30 -21.85 -3.52 0.67
N ASN A 31 -21.93 -2.67 1.70
CA ASN A 31 -21.28 -1.36 1.73
C ASN A 31 -19.80 -1.38 2.14
N GLU A 32 -19.24 -2.54 2.52
CA GLU A 32 -17.84 -2.67 2.94
C GLU A 32 -16.92 -2.86 1.71
N ILE A 33 -16.61 -1.75 1.03
CA ILE A 33 -15.85 -1.75 -0.24
C ILE A 33 -14.49 -2.47 -0.14
N THR A 34 -13.91 -2.54 1.07
CA THR A 34 -12.63 -3.22 1.35
C THR A 34 -12.69 -4.71 1.04
N ASP A 35 -13.86 -5.34 1.16
CA ASP A 35 -14.02 -6.79 1.11
C ASP A 35 -14.91 -7.27 -0.03
N SER A 36 -15.22 -6.39 -1.00
CA SER A 36 -16.03 -6.80 -2.14
C SER A 36 -15.41 -8.01 -2.88
N PRO A 37 -16.21 -8.98 -3.34
CA PRO A 37 -15.70 -10.18 -4.02
C PRO A 37 -14.77 -9.85 -5.20
N GLU A 38 -15.10 -8.85 -6.01
CA GLU A 38 -14.30 -8.44 -7.17
C GLU A 38 -12.92 -7.94 -6.76
N ARG A 39 -12.84 -7.12 -5.70
CA ARG A 39 -11.58 -6.61 -5.18
C ARG A 39 -10.75 -7.75 -4.62
N SER A 40 -11.37 -8.59 -3.79
CA SER A 40 -10.70 -9.70 -3.13
C SER A 40 -10.11 -10.69 -4.12
N VAL A 41 -10.87 -11.11 -5.13
CA VAL A 41 -10.38 -11.99 -6.21
C VAL A 41 -9.19 -11.37 -6.94
N ARG A 42 -9.28 -10.09 -7.30
CA ARG A 42 -8.19 -9.39 -7.99
C ARG A 42 -6.91 -9.39 -7.15
N LEU A 43 -7.02 -8.99 -5.88
CA LEU A 43 -5.88 -8.90 -4.97
C LEU A 43 -5.28 -10.26 -4.66
N TRP A 44 -6.12 -11.28 -4.47
CA TRP A 44 -5.65 -12.63 -4.19
C TRP A 44 -4.77 -13.12 -5.35
N ASN A 45 -5.26 -12.97 -6.57
CA ASN A 45 -4.55 -13.40 -7.77
C ASN A 45 -3.30 -12.55 -8.05
N GLU A 46 -3.27 -11.29 -7.61
CA GLU A 46 -2.09 -10.41 -7.70
C GLU A 46 -1.00 -10.79 -6.66
N ILE A 47 -1.41 -11.06 -5.42
CA ILE A 47 -0.52 -11.35 -4.30
C ILE A 47 0.00 -12.79 -4.36
N ASN A 48 -0.86 -13.74 -4.73
CA ASN A 48 -0.61 -15.18 -4.76
C ASN A 48 -0.74 -15.79 -6.17
N PRO A 49 0.03 -15.30 -7.18
CA PRO A 49 -0.19 -15.66 -8.59
C PRO A 49 0.04 -17.13 -8.92
N ASP A 50 0.90 -17.81 -8.15
CA ASP A 50 1.29 -19.20 -8.42
C ASP A 50 0.27 -20.22 -7.89
N LEU A 51 -0.67 -19.79 -7.04
CA LEU A 51 -1.64 -20.71 -6.45
C LEU A 51 -2.71 -21.11 -7.47
N LYS A 52 -3.00 -22.41 -7.52
CA LYS A 52 -4.00 -23.00 -8.42
C LYS A 52 -5.08 -23.74 -7.63
N PRO A 53 -6.36 -23.66 -8.05
CA PRO A 53 -6.87 -22.74 -9.06
C PRO A 53 -6.78 -21.27 -8.60
N PRO A 54 -6.75 -20.29 -9.53
CA PRO A 54 -6.86 -18.88 -9.14
C PRO A 54 -8.19 -18.62 -8.43
N ALA A 55 -8.23 -17.57 -7.61
CA ALA A 55 -9.47 -17.14 -6.98
C ALA A 55 -10.50 -16.70 -8.02
N ALA A 56 -11.78 -16.92 -7.72
CA ALA A 56 -12.89 -16.60 -8.59
C ALA A 56 -14.12 -16.15 -7.81
N ILE A 57 -14.98 -15.35 -8.44
CA ILE A 57 -16.30 -14.99 -7.91
C ILE A 57 -17.26 -16.15 -8.16
N ILE A 58 -18.14 -16.43 -7.20
CA ILE A 58 -19.14 -17.49 -7.31
C ILE A 58 -20.45 -17.07 -6.64
N GLN A 59 -21.58 -17.49 -7.22
CA GLN A 59 -22.89 -17.40 -6.60
C GLN A 59 -23.17 -18.71 -5.83
N THR A 60 -23.53 -18.60 -4.56
CA THR A 60 -23.85 -19.74 -3.69
C THR A 60 -25.20 -19.55 -3.00
N GLU A 61 -25.62 -20.55 -2.21
CA GLU A 61 -26.77 -20.47 -1.32
C GLU A 61 -26.62 -19.37 -0.24
N PHE A 62 -25.39 -18.93 0.05
CA PHE A 62 -25.10 -17.85 0.99
C PHE A 62 -25.01 -16.47 0.33
N GLY A 63 -25.26 -16.39 -0.97
CA GLY A 63 -25.12 -15.16 -1.75
C GLY A 63 -23.88 -15.10 -2.64
N LEU A 64 -23.59 -13.91 -3.14
CA LEU A 64 -22.41 -13.63 -3.97
C LEU A 64 -21.17 -13.58 -3.09
N GLY A 65 -20.16 -14.37 -3.44
CA GLY A 65 -18.90 -14.41 -2.72
C GLY A 65 -17.72 -14.71 -3.63
N TRP A 66 -16.59 -15.00 -3.01
CA TRP A 66 -15.41 -15.44 -3.74
C TRP A 66 -14.79 -16.68 -3.12
N VAL A 67 -14.22 -17.50 -4.00
CA VAL A 67 -13.56 -18.76 -3.66
C VAL A 67 -12.08 -18.69 -3.97
N CYS A 68 -11.25 -19.25 -3.10
CA CYS A 68 -9.81 -19.42 -3.30
C CYS A 68 -9.32 -20.78 -2.77
N PRO A 69 -8.08 -21.21 -3.09
CA PRO A 69 -7.52 -22.43 -2.52
C PRO A 69 -7.45 -22.38 -0.99
N TYR A 70 -7.80 -23.48 -0.34
CA TYR A 70 -7.59 -23.64 1.09
C TYR A 70 -6.12 -23.91 1.38
N ILE A 71 -5.51 -23.08 2.23
CA ILE A 71 -4.09 -23.17 2.54
C ILE A 71 -3.91 -23.86 3.89
N LYS A 72 -3.29 -25.05 3.85
CA LYS A 72 -2.89 -25.80 5.04
C LYS A 72 -1.47 -25.44 5.43
N GLY A 73 -1.21 -25.32 6.72
CA GLY A 73 0.11 -25.00 7.24
C GLY A 73 0.07 -24.49 8.66
N ARG A 74 1.21 -23.96 9.12
CA ARG A 74 1.32 -23.30 10.42
C ARG A 74 1.23 -21.79 10.28
N GLN A 75 0.98 -21.11 11.39
CA GLN A 75 1.20 -19.66 11.49
C GLN A 75 2.65 -19.36 11.07
N SER A 76 2.80 -18.33 10.22
CA SER A 76 4.13 -17.85 9.83
C SER A 76 4.77 -17.10 11.00
N THR A 77 6.08 -17.25 11.14
CA THR A 77 6.90 -16.52 12.13
C THR A 77 7.03 -15.05 11.75
N ASP A 78 7.41 -14.21 12.71
CA ASP A 78 7.59 -12.77 12.50
C ASP A 78 8.55 -12.46 11.32
N LYS A 79 9.67 -13.18 11.25
CA LYS A 79 10.67 -13.04 10.17
C LYS A 79 10.12 -13.47 8.81
N GLU A 80 9.36 -14.56 8.77
CA GLU A 80 8.72 -15.05 7.53
C GLU A 80 7.69 -14.05 7.00
N ILE A 81 6.89 -13.45 7.88
CA ILE A 81 5.91 -12.42 7.51
C ILE A 81 6.63 -11.16 7.03
N SER A 82 7.65 -10.69 7.75
CA SER A 82 8.47 -9.54 7.35
C SER A 82 9.07 -9.72 5.95
N ALA A 83 9.66 -10.87 5.66
CA ALA A 83 10.21 -11.17 4.34
C ALA A 83 9.12 -11.21 3.25
N ALA A 84 7.98 -11.86 3.55
CA ALA A 84 6.85 -11.93 2.62
C ALA A 84 6.25 -10.56 2.31
N LEU A 85 6.20 -9.65 3.29
CA LEU A 85 5.77 -8.26 3.09
C LEU A 85 6.66 -7.50 2.10
N ILE A 86 7.98 -7.66 2.22
CA ILE A 86 8.94 -7.04 1.31
C ILE A 86 8.78 -7.60 -0.10
N ASP A 87 8.66 -8.92 -0.24
CA ASP A 87 8.37 -9.55 -1.54
C ASP A 87 7.08 -9.02 -2.18
N ILE A 88 5.98 -9.00 -1.42
CA ILE A 88 4.68 -8.49 -1.89
C ILE A 88 4.82 -7.03 -2.34
N PHE A 89 5.51 -6.19 -1.55
CA PHE A 89 5.77 -4.80 -1.92
C PHE A 89 6.59 -4.68 -3.20
N ASN A 90 7.68 -5.42 -3.32
CA ASN A 90 8.56 -5.37 -4.49
C ASN A 90 7.82 -5.79 -5.77
N ARG A 91 7.00 -6.84 -5.70
CA ARG A 91 6.21 -7.32 -6.83
C ARG A 91 5.06 -6.40 -7.18
N THR A 92 4.20 -6.11 -6.20
CA THR A 92 2.86 -5.51 -6.42
C THR A 92 2.80 -4.02 -6.10
N GLY A 93 3.72 -3.55 -5.25
CA GLY A 93 3.69 -2.23 -4.66
C GLY A 93 2.72 -2.07 -3.50
N ARG A 94 2.11 -3.16 -3.01
CA ARG A 94 1.13 -3.16 -1.93
C ARG A 94 1.77 -3.35 -0.56
N ILE A 95 1.06 -2.88 0.47
CA ILE A 95 1.45 -3.05 1.87
C ILE A 95 0.28 -3.71 2.60
N ILE A 96 0.51 -4.86 3.24
CA ILE A 96 -0.51 -5.57 4.03
C ILE A 96 -0.41 -5.05 5.48
N VAL A 97 -1.25 -4.08 5.84
CA VAL A 97 -1.09 -3.38 7.14
C VAL A 97 -1.56 -4.18 8.35
N ASP A 98 -2.36 -5.22 8.14
CA ASP A 98 -2.85 -6.14 9.16
C ASP A 98 -2.07 -7.47 9.18
N ALA A 99 -0.90 -7.54 8.53
CA ALA A 99 -0.15 -8.78 8.33
C ALA A 99 0.23 -9.52 9.61
N ALA A 100 0.39 -8.79 10.71
CA ALA A 100 0.75 -9.35 11.99
C ALA A 100 -0.42 -10.00 12.74
N SER A 101 -1.65 -9.89 12.20
CA SER A 101 -2.83 -10.56 12.77
C SER A 101 -2.68 -12.08 12.69
N PRO A 102 -3.09 -12.82 13.73
CA PRO A 102 -3.02 -14.28 13.71
C PRO A 102 -3.76 -14.88 12.52
N LYS A 103 -3.12 -15.85 11.87
CA LYS A 103 -3.60 -16.61 10.72
C LYS A 103 -3.74 -15.83 9.40
N ASN A 104 -3.31 -14.57 9.32
CA ASN A 104 -3.27 -13.84 8.05
C ASN A 104 -2.16 -14.33 7.10
N PHE A 105 -1.10 -14.93 7.65
CA PHE A 105 -0.01 -15.52 6.91
C PHE A 105 0.23 -16.97 7.34
N ILE A 106 0.16 -17.89 6.39
CA ILE A 106 0.34 -19.33 6.60
C ILE A 106 1.61 -19.80 5.90
N THR A 107 2.47 -20.51 6.64
CA THR A 107 3.62 -21.22 6.07
C THR A 107 3.20 -22.65 5.79
N THR A 108 3.20 -23.00 4.51
CA THR A 108 2.91 -24.36 4.01
C THR A 108 3.95 -25.38 4.47
N PRO A 109 3.66 -26.69 4.43
CA PRO A 109 4.64 -27.73 4.73
C PRO A 109 5.92 -27.64 3.87
N GLU A 110 5.81 -27.13 2.65
CA GLU A 110 6.92 -26.91 1.72
C GLU A 110 7.74 -25.64 2.03
N GLY A 111 7.38 -24.90 3.09
CA GLY A 111 8.07 -23.67 3.51
C GLY A 111 7.64 -22.41 2.79
N LYS A 112 6.66 -22.47 1.87
CA LYS A 112 6.12 -21.27 1.20
C LYS A 112 5.22 -20.49 2.15
N VAL A 113 5.49 -19.20 2.29
CA VAL A 113 4.69 -18.24 3.08
C VAL A 113 3.59 -17.65 2.18
N ILE A 114 2.33 -17.74 2.61
CA ILE A 114 1.15 -17.31 1.85
C ILE A 114 0.32 -16.34 2.66
N CYS A 115 0.01 -15.18 2.08
CA CYS A 115 -0.93 -14.20 2.61
C CYS A 115 -2.37 -14.64 2.29
N VAL A 116 -3.11 -15.08 3.30
CA VAL A 116 -4.49 -15.60 3.15
C VAL A 116 -5.57 -14.58 3.49
N ASP A 117 -5.21 -13.52 4.22
CA ASP A 117 -6.05 -12.35 4.37
C ASP A 117 -5.42 -11.15 3.67
N ILE A 118 -6.17 -10.62 2.71
CA ILE A 118 -5.76 -9.60 1.75
C ILE A 118 -6.66 -8.36 1.83
N GLY A 119 -7.62 -8.36 2.76
CA GLY A 119 -8.59 -7.27 2.93
C GLY A 119 -7.84 -5.94 3.04
N MET A 120 -6.84 -5.86 3.89
CA MET A 120 -6.06 -4.64 4.14
C MET A 120 -4.79 -4.49 3.29
N ALA A 121 -4.79 -5.03 2.06
CA ALA A 121 -3.72 -4.79 1.09
C ALA A 121 -3.81 -3.38 0.49
N LEU A 122 -3.10 -2.42 1.10
CA LEU A 122 -3.13 -1.02 0.72
C LEU A 122 -2.27 -0.72 -0.50
N GLN A 123 -2.71 0.31 -1.25
CA GLN A 123 -1.95 0.91 -2.34
C GLN A 123 -2.13 2.43 -2.20
N LEU A 124 -1.16 3.08 -1.56
CA LEU A 124 -1.27 4.46 -1.09
C LEU A 124 -0.82 5.45 -2.16
N ASP A 125 -1.74 5.94 -3.00
CA ASP A 125 -1.42 6.88 -4.09
C ASP A 125 -2.37 8.10 -4.09
N LYS A 126 -1.93 9.18 -3.42
CA LYS A 126 -2.64 10.47 -3.21
C LYS A 126 -3.28 11.08 -4.46
N LYS A 127 -2.59 11.05 -5.61
CA LYS A 127 -3.06 11.69 -6.85
C LYS A 127 -4.03 10.83 -7.67
N GLU A 128 -4.05 9.51 -7.45
CA GLU A 128 -4.98 8.62 -8.14
C GLU A 128 -6.44 8.91 -7.70
N GLU A 129 -6.65 9.18 -6.42
CA GLU A 129 -7.99 9.49 -5.88
C GLU A 129 -8.52 10.86 -6.30
N GLN A 130 -7.65 11.87 -6.34
CA GLN A 130 -8.06 13.24 -6.67
C GLN A 130 -8.46 13.40 -8.13
N GLN A 131 -7.80 12.69 -9.05
CA GLN A 131 -8.02 12.85 -10.50
C GLN A 131 -9.17 11.99 -11.05
N PHE A 132 -9.60 10.94 -10.33
CA PHE A 132 -10.66 10.03 -10.78
C PHE A 132 -12.07 10.34 -10.25
N GLY A 133 -12.25 11.46 -9.54
CA GLY A 133 -13.54 12.00 -9.13
C GLY A 133 -14.27 11.18 -8.05
N ARG A 134 -15.11 11.86 -7.27
CA ARG A 134 -15.87 11.30 -6.12
C ARG A 134 -16.81 10.14 -6.48
N GLU A 135 -17.03 9.84 -7.76
CA GLU A 135 -18.01 8.85 -8.23
C GLU A 135 -17.46 7.43 -8.43
N ARG A 136 -16.16 7.17 -8.23
CA ARG A 136 -15.59 5.82 -8.39
C ARG A 136 -15.34 5.11 -7.05
N ARG A 137 -16.25 4.21 -6.68
CA ARG A 137 -16.18 3.35 -5.49
C ARG A 137 -15.55 1.97 -5.69
N ASN A 138 -15.01 1.62 -6.86
CA ASN A 138 -14.60 0.23 -7.10
C ASN A 138 -13.08 0.05 -7.17
N SER A 139 -12.52 -0.31 -6.00
CA SER A 139 -11.24 -1.03 -5.81
C SER A 139 -9.95 -0.25 -5.48
N VAL A 140 -10.06 0.82 -4.69
CA VAL A 140 -8.93 1.29 -3.88
C VAL A 140 -9.46 1.29 -2.44
N ILE A 141 -8.84 0.54 -1.52
CA ILE A 141 -8.87 0.97 -0.13
C ILE A 141 -8.04 2.22 -0.16
N SER A 142 -8.75 3.33 -0.29
CA SER A 142 -8.20 4.62 -0.55
C SER A 142 -7.26 4.99 0.58
N GLN A 143 -6.33 5.87 0.28
CA GLN A 143 -5.78 6.75 1.28
C GLN A 143 -6.88 7.24 2.24
N ALA A 144 -8.11 7.53 1.79
CA ALA A 144 -9.21 7.83 2.69
C ALA A 144 -9.56 6.69 3.68
N SER A 145 -9.62 5.43 3.25
CA SER A 145 -9.78 4.30 4.19
C SER A 145 -8.58 4.15 5.13
N TRP A 146 -7.36 4.38 4.63
CA TRP A 146 -6.18 4.44 5.49
C TRP A 146 -6.26 5.61 6.46
N GLU A 147 -6.65 6.81 6.04
CA GLU A 147 -6.84 7.99 6.90
C GLU A 147 -7.84 7.69 8.01
N LEU A 148 -8.98 7.07 7.67
CA LEU A 148 -10.02 6.67 8.63
C LEU A 148 -9.57 5.59 9.62
N THR A 149 -8.67 4.69 9.22
CA THR A 149 -8.29 3.53 10.05
C THR A 149 -6.88 3.64 10.63
N SER A 150 -6.05 4.57 10.14
CA SER A 150 -4.64 4.61 10.47
C SER A 150 -4.42 4.97 11.92
N GLU A 151 -5.30 5.76 12.53
CA GLU A 151 -5.25 6.05 13.97
C GLU A 151 -5.42 4.76 14.78
N GLN A 152 -6.45 3.97 14.50
CA GLN A 152 -6.66 2.67 15.14
C GLN A 152 -5.46 1.73 14.96
N TYR A 153 -4.90 1.68 13.74
CA TYR A 153 -3.73 0.85 13.48
C TYR A 153 -2.51 1.31 14.25
N LYS A 154 -2.28 2.63 14.35
CA LYS A 154 -1.07 3.18 14.94
C LYS A 154 -1.13 3.24 16.47
N ASP A 155 -2.31 3.53 17.03
CA ASP A 155 -2.49 3.78 18.46
C ASP A 155 -2.89 2.51 19.22
N VAL A 156 -3.55 1.57 18.55
CA VAL A 156 -4.05 0.35 19.18
C VAL A 156 -3.39 -0.89 18.59
N ILE A 157 -3.52 -1.10 17.27
CA ILE A 157 -3.13 -2.39 16.67
C ILE A 157 -1.62 -2.58 16.68
N PHE A 158 -0.81 -1.59 16.29
CA PHE A 158 0.65 -1.74 16.27
C PHE A 158 1.24 -1.91 17.67
N PRO A 159 0.86 -1.13 18.70
CA PRO A 159 1.29 -1.39 20.07
C PRO A 159 0.84 -2.77 20.55
N LEU A 160 -0.44 -3.10 20.41
CA LEU A 160 -0.98 -4.40 20.84
C LEU A 160 -0.24 -5.56 20.16
N THR A 161 -0.04 -5.48 18.85
CA THR A 161 0.62 -6.52 18.08
C THR A 161 2.09 -6.65 18.47
N ARG A 162 2.79 -5.53 18.67
CA ARG A 162 4.20 -5.56 19.10
C ARG A 162 4.34 -6.15 20.50
N PHE A 163 3.56 -5.67 21.47
CA PHE A 163 3.74 -6.04 22.88
C PHE A 163 3.09 -7.39 23.23
N VAL A 164 1.95 -7.72 22.63
CA VAL A 164 1.20 -8.95 22.94
C VAL A 164 1.60 -10.09 22.01
N LEU A 165 1.65 -9.84 20.69
CA LEU A 165 1.95 -10.89 19.70
C LEU A 165 3.44 -11.07 19.43
N LYS A 166 4.31 -10.17 19.95
CA LYS A 166 5.76 -10.19 19.76
C LYS A 166 6.19 -10.19 18.28
N MET A 167 5.46 -9.44 17.45
CA MET A 167 5.67 -9.33 15.99
C MET A 167 6.42 -8.03 15.64
N GLU A 168 7.62 -7.83 16.19
CA GLU A 168 8.36 -6.59 16.04
C GLU A 168 8.89 -6.37 14.61
N ASP A 169 9.45 -7.41 13.98
CA ASP A 169 10.00 -7.32 12.62
C ASP A 169 8.90 -6.98 11.62
N THR A 170 7.74 -7.63 11.74
CA THR A 170 6.57 -7.38 10.89
C THR A 170 6.08 -5.95 11.04
N VAL A 171 5.86 -5.47 12.26
CA VAL A 171 5.38 -4.10 12.50
C VAL A 171 6.38 -3.07 11.99
N ASN A 172 7.67 -3.25 12.25
CA ASN A 172 8.71 -2.35 11.76
C ASN A 172 8.82 -2.37 10.23
N THR A 173 8.61 -3.54 9.61
CA THR A 173 8.56 -3.66 8.14
C THR A 173 7.38 -2.90 7.55
N ILE A 174 6.17 -3.05 8.11
CA ILE A 174 4.99 -2.30 7.66
C ILE A 174 5.27 -0.80 7.73
N LYS A 175 5.78 -0.32 8.88
CA LYS A 175 6.11 1.11 9.07
C LYS A 175 7.19 1.59 8.08
N ALA A 176 8.24 0.80 7.86
CA ALA A 176 9.29 1.12 6.90
C ALA A 176 8.73 1.24 5.48
N LEU A 177 7.89 0.31 5.05
CA LEU A 177 7.27 0.35 3.72
C LEU A 177 6.33 1.55 3.56
N LEU A 178 5.55 1.89 4.59
CA LEU A 178 4.72 3.11 4.62
C LEU A 178 5.61 4.37 4.48
N PHE A 179 6.71 4.43 5.22
CA PHE A 179 7.66 5.54 5.17
C PHE A 179 8.26 5.70 3.78
N LEU A 180 8.71 4.60 3.16
CA LEU A 180 9.24 4.60 1.79
C LEU A 180 8.19 5.10 0.80
N ARG A 181 6.93 4.66 0.90
CA ARG A 181 5.87 5.17 0.01
C ARG A 181 5.63 6.66 0.13
N GLU A 182 5.69 7.19 1.35
CA GLU A 182 5.46 8.60 1.58
C GLU A 182 6.65 9.47 1.16
N ASN A 183 7.88 9.06 1.48
CA ASN A 183 9.06 9.92 1.37
C ASN A 183 10.00 9.57 0.20
N ARG A 184 9.99 8.32 -0.26
CA ARG A 184 10.87 7.80 -1.33
C ARG A 184 10.09 6.86 -2.27
N PRO A 185 9.05 7.35 -2.98
CA PRO A 185 8.23 6.51 -3.86
C PRO A 185 9.00 5.94 -5.05
N ASP A 186 10.19 6.49 -5.33
CA ASP A 186 11.17 5.98 -6.28
C ASP A 186 11.80 4.66 -5.83
N ILE A 187 11.72 4.29 -4.55
CA ILE A 187 12.18 2.99 -4.06
C ILE A 187 11.07 1.96 -4.28
N THR A 188 11.22 1.18 -5.35
CA THR A 188 10.29 0.09 -5.72
C THR A 188 10.80 -1.30 -5.35
N ASN A 189 12.08 -1.40 -4.94
CA ASN A 189 12.68 -2.59 -4.34
C ASN A 189 13.15 -2.24 -2.91
N ALA A 190 12.61 -2.94 -1.92
CA ALA A 190 12.88 -2.79 -0.51
C ALA A 190 13.69 -3.96 0.10
N ASP A 191 14.41 -4.74 -0.72
CA ASP A 191 15.22 -5.89 -0.28
C ASP A 191 16.29 -5.50 0.74
N PHE A 192 16.80 -4.27 0.69
CA PHE A 192 17.75 -3.74 1.67
C PHE A 192 17.20 -3.72 3.11
N LEU A 193 15.87 -3.78 3.28
CA LEU A 193 15.27 -3.95 4.61
C LEU A 193 15.53 -5.35 5.19
N ASN A 194 15.80 -6.38 4.36
CA ASN A 194 16.09 -7.73 4.85
C ASN A 194 17.45 -7.85 5.52
N THR A 195 18.45 -7.12 5.02
CA THR A 195 19.84 -7.24 5.45
C THR A 195 20.16 -6.40 6.68
N THR A 196 19.40 -5.33 6.92
CA THR A 196 19.79 -4.30 7.89
C THR A 196 18.66 -4.05 8.87
N HIS A 197 18.63 -4.85 9.94
CA HIS A 197 17.63 -4.72 11.01
C HIS A 197 17.60 -3.28 11.58
N SER A 198 18.72 -2.54 11.55
CA SER A 198 18.74 -1.14 11.99
C SER A 198 17.87 -0.20 11.15
N TYR A 199 17.70 -0.42 9.85
CA TYR A 199 16.85 0.45 9.02
C TYR A 199 15.37 0.25 9.36
N LYS A 200 14.92 -1.01 9.49
CA LYS A 200 13.54 -1.34 9.88
C LYS A 200 13.15 -0.63 11.18
N SER A 201 13.99 -0.74 12.21
CA SER A 201 13.72 -0.12 13.51
C SER A 201 13.80 1.40 13.45
N LYS A 202 14.81 1.99 12.79
CA LYS A 202 14.94 3.46 12.65
C LYS A 202 13.76 4.08 11.89
N PHE A 203 13.34 3.48 10.78
CA PHE A 203 12.19 3.98 10.01
C PHE A 203 10.88 3.82 10.79
N GLY A 204 10.73 2.71 11.52
CA GLY A 204 9.59 2.46 12.39
C GLY A 204 9.43 3.50 13.52
N ILE A 205 10.54 3.89 14.14
CA ILE A 205 10.57 4.93 15.20
C ILE A 205 10.16 6.28 14.63
N ILE A 206 10.70 6.67 13.47
CA ILE A 206 10.43 7.99 12.88
C ILE A 206 8.99 8.09 12.40
N LEU A 207 8.46 7.10 11.68
CA LEU A 207 7.08 7.15 11.21
C LEU A 207 6.10 7.27 12.39
N GLN A 208 6.38 6.59 13.50
CA GLN A 208 5.60 6.73 14.72
C GLN A 208 5.71 8.14 15.31
N ARG A 209 6.90 8.73 15.36
CA ARG A 209 7.12 10.09 15.88
C ARG A 209 6.46 11.17 15.02
N THR A 210 6.74 11.21 13.73
CA THR A 210 6.17 12.21 12.80
C THR A 210 4.65 12.21 12.89
N TYR A 211 4.06 11.02 12.99
CA TYR A 211 2.62 10.87 13.14
C TYR A 211 2.10 11.33 14.50
N LEU A 212 2.75 10.95 15.61
CA LEU A 212 2.38 11.45 16.94
C LEU A 212 2.48 12.98 17.02
N THR A 213 3.45 13.59 16.35
CA THR A 213 3.54 15.05 16.23
C THR A 213 2.39 15.62 15.39
N THR A 214 2.08 15.04 14.24
CA THR A 214 0.93 15.48 13.42
C THR A 214 -0.39 15.34 14.16
N LEU A 215 -0.62 14.22 14.85
CA LEU A 215 -1.78 14.01 15.70
C LEU A 215 -1.80 14.98 16.86
N SER A 216 -0.70 15.14 17.59
CA SER A 216 -0.62 16.11 18.69
C SER A 216 -0.93 17.52 18.20
N ASN A 217 -0.49 17.90 17.00
CA ASN A 217 -0.79 19.20 16.43
C ASN A 217 -2.25 19.31 15.96
N ALA A 218 -2.82 18.23 15.41
CA ALA A 218 -4.23 18.16 15.01
C ALA A 218 -5.16 18.22 16.25
N PHE A 219 -4.83 17.45 17.29
CA PHE A 219 -5.53 17.50 18.58
C PHE A 219 -5.28 18.80 19.33
N SER A 220 -4.11 19.42 19.25
CA SER A 220 -3.89 20.76 19.82
C SER A 220 -4.70 21.81 19.09
N THR A 221 -4.81 21.75 17.76
CA THR A 221 -5.66 22.69 17.00
C THR A 221 -7.16 22.42 17.19
N GLU A 222 -7.56 21.17 17.45
CA GLU A 222 -8.94 20.81 17.76
C GLU A 222 -9.30 21.08 19.22
N LYS A 223 -8.34 20.91 20.13
CA LYS A 223 -8.42 21.32 21.53
C LYS A 223 -8.40 22.83 21.67
N GLU A 224 -7.62 23.57 20.89
CA GLU A 224 -7.69 25.03 20.81
C GLU A 224 -9.07 25.46 20.31
N LYS A 225 -9.64 24.81 19.28
CA LYS A 225 -11.02 25.08 18.84
C LYS A 225 -12.07 24.72 19.90
N GLN A 226 -11.87 23.64 20.65
CA GLN A 226 -12.74 23.26 21.77
C GLN A 226 -12.57 24.21 22.96
N ASP A 227 -11.36 24.61 23.29
CA ASP A 227 -11.03 25.53 24.38
C ASP A 227 -11.53 26.93 24.03
N ASP A 228 -11.46 27.35 22.76
CA ASP A 228 -12.09 28.59 22.26
C ASP A 228 -13.61 28.52 22.32
N ALA A 229 -14.22 27.38 21.96
CA ALA A 229 -15.66 27.17 22.11
C ALA A 229 -16.10 27.10 23.57
N ILE A 230 -15.30 26.48 24.45
CA ILE A 230 -15.52 26.40 25.89
C ILE A 230 -15.30 27.76 26.54
N ASN A 231 -14.31 28.54 26.11
CA ASN A 231 -14.05 29.89 26.59
C ASN A 231 -15.16 30.82 26.11
N ALA A 232 -15.63 30.72 24.87
CA ALA A 232 -16.83 31.43 24.41
C ALA A 232 -18.09 31.02 25.20
N LEU A 233 -18.22 29.74 25.58
CA LEU A 233 -19.30 29.26 26.45
C LEU A 233 -19.15 29.68 27.93
N LYS A 234 -17.92 29.88 28.43
CA LYS A 234 -17.60 30.37 29.78
C LYS A 234 -17.72 31.88 29.90
N GLU A 235 -17.35 32.61 28.86
CA GLU A 235 -17.63 34.05 28.68
C GLU A 235 -19.14 34.28 28.56
N ALA A 236 -19.87 33.34 27.95
CA ALA A 236 -21.34 33.33 27.95
C ALA A 236 -21.96 32.91 29.30
N ASN A 237 -21.22 32.24 30.19
CA ASN A 237 -21.72 31.69 31.46
C ASN A 237 -20.83 32.03 32.67
N THR A 238 -20.35 33.27 32.76
CA THR A 238 -19.51 33.68 33.90
C THR A 238 -20.34 33.79 35.19
N GLU A 239 -20.50 32.67 35.89
CA GLU A 239 -20.35 32.59 37.35
C GLU A 239 -20.07 31.12 37.75
N VAL A 240 -19.14 30.94 38.70
CA VAL A 240 -18.79 29.74 39.49
C VAL A 240 -17.39 29.15 39.24
N LYS A 241 -16.75 28.83 40.39
CA LYS A 241 -15.32 28.79 40.72
C LYS A 241 -14.57 27.50 40.34
N ASP A 242 -13.28 27.70 40.09
CA ASP A 242 -12.16 26.76 39.93
C ASP A 242 -11.98 25.73 41.06
N HIS A 243 -11.54 24.51 40.69
CA HIS A 243 -10.52 23.74 41.44
C HIS A 243 -9.67 22.81 40.55
N ARG A 244 -8.36 22.84 40.83
CA ARG A 244 -7.18 22.31 40.11
C ARG A 244 -7.08 20.77 40.08
N SER A 245 -6.44 20.24 39.02
CA SER A 245 -5.89 18.87 38.95
C SER A 245 -4.40 18.90 38.63
N ASN A 246 -3.60 18.05 39.30
CA ASN A 246 -2.16 17.87 39.06
C ASN A 246 -1.92 16.67 38.12
N SER A 247 -1.04 16.81 37.13
CA SER A 247 -0.57 15.69 36.29
C SER A 247 0.88 15.31 36.59
N VAL A 248 1.17 14.02 36.48
CA VAL A 248 2.47 13.38 36.76
C VAL A 248 3.20 13.16 35.44
N THR A 249 4.45 13.61 35.34
CA THR A 249 5.35 13.40 34.19
C THR A 249 6.33 12.27 34.47
N THR A 250 6.31 11.23 33.63
CA THR A 250 7.32 10.17 33.59
C THR A 250 8.37 10.49 32.52
N SER A 251 9.64 10.51 32.90
CA SER A 251 10.77 10.74 31.99
C SER A 251 11.21 9.43 31.33
N THR A 252 11.15 9.36 30.01
CA THR A 252 11.75 8.29 29.19
C THR A 252 13.23 8.58 28.89
N PRO A 253 14.08 7.55 28.73
CA PRO A 253 15.52 7.69 28.51
C PRO A 253 15.86 8.43 27.21
N ASN A 254 17.05 9.06 27.17
CA ASN A 254 17.63 9.79 26.03
C ASN A 254 17.91 8.89 24.81
N ASP A 255 16.88 8.41 24.14
CA ASP A 255 17.00 7.84 22.80
C ASP A 255 17.34 8.96 21.81
N GLU A 256 18.60 8.97 21.35
CA GLU A 256 19.15 9.87 20.33
C GLU A 256 18.10 10.13 19.24
N GLN A 257 17.66 11.38 19.16
CA GLN A 257 16.37 11.72 18.56
C GLN A 257 16.53 11.86 17.03
N LEU A 258 16.68 10.74 16.34
CA LEU A 258 16.73 10.69 14.87
C LEU A 258 15.50 11.40 14.26
N SER A 259 15.78 12.41 13.44
CA SER A 259 14.86 13.21 12.66
C SER A 259 14.54 12.56 11.31
N VAL A 260 13.41 12.97 10.70
CA VAL A 260 13.02 12.52 9.34
C VAL A 260 14.12 12.82 8.33
N ASP A 261 14.74 14.00 8.43
CA ASP A 261 15.78 14.44 7.50
C ASP A 261 17.05 13.60 7.59
N GLU A 262 17.44 13.16 8.79
CA GLU A 262 18.58 12.25 8.98
C GLU A 262 18.33 10.89 8.34
N VAL A 263 17.11 10.34 8.46
CA VAL A 263 16.78 9.07 7.80
C VAL A 263 16.66 9.22 6.29
N ILE A 264 16.10 10.33 5.80
CA ILE A 264 16.11 10.63 4.37
C ILE A 264 17.55 10.75 3.86
N LYS A 265 18.43 11.39 4.63
CA LYS A 265 19.87 11.48 4.32
C LYS A 265 20.50 10.08 4.27
N MET A 266 20.29 9.25 5.29
CA MET A 266 20.76 7.85 5.29
C MET A 266 20.28 7.07 4.06
N LEU A 267 19.01 7.24 3.66
CA LEU A 267 18.45 6.62 2.45
C LEU A 267 19.03 7.18 1.16
N LYS A 268 19.44 8.45 1.14
CA LYS A 268 20.12 9.06 -0.01
C LYS A 268 21.55 8.53 -0.14
N ASP A 269 22.23 8.34 0.98
CA ASP A 269 23.60 7.82 0.98
C ASP A 269 23.61 6.35 0.49
N GLU A 270 22.65 5.54 0.94
CA GLU A 270 22.53 4.13 0.55
C GLU A 270 21.93 3.94 -0.85
N MET A 271 20.91 4.73 -1.20
CA MET A 271 20.18 4.64 -2.47
C MET A 271 19.99 6.04 -3.04
N PRO A 272 21.03 6.61 -3.67
CA PRO A 272 20.99 7.97 -4.17
C PRO A 272 19.87 8.11 -5.21
N PRO A 273 19.02 9.15 -5.10
CA PRO A 273 18.09 9.48 -6.15
C PRO A 273 18.88 9.84 -7.41
N THR A 274 18.63 9.16 -8.52
CA THR A 274 19.26 9.43 -9.81
C THR A 274 18.20 9.34 -10.91
N VAL A 275 18.47 9.94 -12.07
CA VAL A 275 17.58 9.77 -13.25
C VAL A 275 17.33 8.29 -13.52
N THR A 276 18.36 7.44 -13.37
CA THR A 276 18.27 5.99 -13.53
C THR A 276 17.31 5.33 -12.54
N THR A 277 17.32 5.70 -11.24
CA THR A 277 16.40 5.12 -10.26
C THR A 277 14.96 5.54 -10.53
N PHE A 278 14.72 6.80 -10.90
CA PHE A 278 13.38 7.29 -11.26
C PHE A 278 12.85 6.61 -12.53
N LYS A 279 13.68 6.47 -13.56
CA LYS A 279 13.35 5.70 -14.79
C LYS A 279 12.99 4.26 -14.46
N GLY A 280 13.82 3.58 -13.67
CA GLY A 280 13.61 2.20 -13.26
C GLY A 280 12.25 2.02 -12.57
N SER A 281 11.88 2.95 -11.70
CA SER A 281 10.60 2.91 -11.00
C SER A 281 9.39 3.23 -11.88
N CYS A 282 9.52 4.16 -12.83
CA CYS A 282 8.48 4.39 -13.84
C CYS A 282 8.27 3.16 -14.74
N ILE A 283 9.36 2.54 -15.21
CA ILE A 283 9.32 1.30 -15.99
C ILE A 283 8.64 0.20 -15.16
N LYS A 284 8.96 0.07 -13.87
CA LYS A 284 8.35 -0.92 -13.00
C LYS A 284 6.83 -0.77 -12.89
N GLU A 285 6.33 0.47 -12.82
CA GLU A 285 4.87 0.72 -12.80
C GLU A 285 4.21 0.30 -14.12
N LEU A 286 4.85 0.55 -15.26
CA LEU A 286 4.37 0.11 -16.57
C LEU A 286 4.40 -1.43 -16.70
N GLU A 287 5.47 -2.08 -16.24
CA GLU A 287 5.56 -3.54 -16.17
C GLU A 287 4.46 -4.14 -15.27
N ARG A 288 4.17 -3.50 -14.13
CA ARG A 288 3.06 -3.90 -13.24
C ARG A 288 1.72 -3.81 -13.96
N TYR A 289 1.50 -2.78 -14.78
CA TYR A 289 0.31 -2.72 -15.64
C TYR A 289 0.26 -3.93 -16.58
N ILE A 290 1.33 -4.20 -17.33
CA ILE A 290 1.37 -5.30 -18.32
C ILE A 290 1.10 -6.65 -17.62
N LYS A 291 1.80 -6.93 -16.53
CA LYS A 291 1.64 -8.16 -15.72
C LYS A 291 0.23 -8.31 -15.14
N SER A 292 -0.44 -7.21 -14.81
CA SER A 292 -1.83 -7.25 -14.34
C SER A 292 -2.83 -7.63 -15.45
N ARG A 293 -2.41 -7.58 -16.72
CA ARG A 293 -3.23 -7.94 -17.89
C ARG A 293 -2.86 -9.29 -18.46
N GLY A 294 -1.64 -9.75 -18.33
CA GLY A 294 -1.17 -10.99 -18.93
C GLY A 294 0.34 -11.13 -18.82
N SER A 295 0.94 -11.87 -19.75
CA SER A 295 2.37 -12.07 -19.84
C SER A 295 2.89 -11.72 -21.23
N LEU A 296 4.19 -11.50 -21.36
CA LEU A 296 4.85 -11.49 -22.67
C LEU A 296 5.40 -12.89 -22.90
N ASN A 297 5.22 -13.43 -24.10
CA ASN A 297 5.86 -14.69 -24.51
C ASN A 297 7.34 -14.46 -24.89
N TYR A 298 8.02 -15.51 -25.33
CA TYR A 298 9.45 -15.46 -25.66
C TYR A 298 9.77 -14.55 -26.86
N GLU A 299 8.78 -14.22 -27.70
CA GLU A 299 8.89 -13.30 -28.84
C GLU A 299 8.57 -11.84 -28.44
N GLY A 300 8.20 -11.61 -27.18
CA GLY A 300 7.76 -10.31 -26.70
C GLY A 300 6.29 -9.98 -27.04
N HIS A 301 5.54 -10.92 -27.59
CA HIS A 301 4.11 -10.74 -27.84
C HIS A 301 3.30 -10.88 -26.56
N PHE A 302 2.31 -10.02 -26.40
CA PHE A 302 1.45 -10.01 -25.23
C PHE A 302 0.38 -11.11 -25.31
N GLU A 303 0.35 -11.96 -24.28
CA GLU A 303 -0.64 -13.00 -24.07
C GLU A 303 -1.57 -12.61 -22.91
N PRO A 304 -2.84 -12.29 -23.18
CA PRO A 304 -3.77 -11.86 -22.14
C PRO A 304 -4.08 -13.00 -21.16
N SER A 305 -4.11 -12.65 -19.87
CA SER A 305 -4.55 -13.58 -18.83
C SER A 305 -5.98 -14.07 -19.09
N PHE A 306 -6.33 -15.23 -18.55
CA PHE A 306 -7.69 -15.76 -18.65
C PHE A 306 -8.76 -14.75 -18.17
N LEU A 307 -8.48 -14.04 -17.08
CA LEU A 307 -9.37 -13.00 -16.56
C LEU A 307 -9.50 -11.81 -17.52
N THR A 308 -8.39 -11.39 -18.13
CA THR A 308 -8.39 -10.33 -19.13
C THR A 308 -9.26 -10.72 -20.33
N ARG A 309 -9.06 -11.92 -20.88
CA ARG A 309 -9.86 -12.42 -22.02
C ARG A 309 -11.35 -12.46 -21.72
N LYS A 310 -11.75 -12.81 -20.49
CA LYS A 310 -13.17 -12.92 -20.12
C LYS A 310 -13.84 -11.60 -19.76
N LEU A 311 -13.10 -10.65 -19.18
CA LEU A 311 -13.71 -9.48 -18.52
C LEU A 311 -13.38 -8.14 -19.22
N ARG A 312 -12.51 -8.15 -20.22
CA ARG A 312 -11.99 -6.94 -20.86
C ARG A 312 -12.08 -7.05 -22.38
N ASP A 313 -12.13 -5.90 -23.02
CA ASP A 313 -11.93 -5.77 -24.46
C ASP A 313 -10.47 -6.13 -24.78
N GLU A 314 -10.28 -7.23 -25.50
CA GLU A 314 -8.97 -7.80 -25.83
C GLU A 314 -8.16 -6.86 -26.73
N ALA A 315 -8.79 -6.30 -27.76
CA ALA A 315 -8.12 -5.37 -28.69
C ALA A 315 -7.68 -4.10 -27.96
N LEU A 316 -8.57 -3.46 -27.21
CA LEU A 316 -8.23 -2.26 -26.42
C LEU A 316 -7.14 -2.57 -25.37
N THR A 317 -7.14 -3.77 -24.80
CA THR A 317 -6.10 -4.17 -23.83
C THR A 317 -4.76 -4.38 -24.53
N GLY A 318 -4.74 -5.03 -25.69
CA GLY A 318 -3.56 -5.21 -26.53
C GLY A 318 -2.93 -3.86 -26.90
N ASP A 319 -3.73 -2.93 -27.44
CA ASP A 319 -3.28 -1.58 -27.81
C ASP A 319 -2.62 -0.84 -26.64
N LYS A 320 -3.22 -0.92 -25.45
CA LYS A 320 -2.66 -0.28 -24.25
C LYS A 320 -1.35 -0.93 -23.80
N VAL A 321 -1.24 -2.25 -23.89
CA VAL A 321 0.01 -2.96 -23.57
C VAL A 321 1.09 -2.57 -24.55
N GLU A 322 0.79 -2.49 -25.84
CA GLU A 322 1.74 -2.06 -26.85
C GLU A 322 2.22 -0.62 -26.60
N LYS A 323 1.30 0.30 -26.28
CA LYS A 323 1.67 1.67 -25.89
C LYS A 323 2.55 1.70 -24.65
N ALA A 324 2.25 0.89 -23.63
CA ALA A 324 3.08 0.79 -22.43
C ALA A 324 4.49 0.26 -22.77
N LEU A 325 4.62 -0.73 -23.65
CA LEU A 325 5.91 -1.27 -24.10
C LEU A 325 6.73 -0.22 -24.86
N ARG A 326 6.12 0.48 -25.81
CA ARG A 326 6.78 1.58 -26.54
C ARG A 326 7.23 2.70 -25.60
N LEU A 327 6.41 3.04 -24.60
CA LEU A 327 6.76 4.04 -23.60
C LEU A 327 7.93 3.57 -22.72
N ILE A 328 7.99 2.29 -22.32
CA ILE A 328 9.15 1.72 -21.61
C ILE A 328 10.44 1.92 -22.43
N GLU A 329 10.42 1.60 -23.73
CA GLU A 329 11.58 1.79 -24.61
C GLU A 329 12.01 3.26 -24.74
N ASN A 330 11.05 4.18 -24.82
CA ASN A 330 11.34 5.61 -24.89
C ASN A 330 11.92 6.13 -23.56
N ILE A 331 11.35 5.72 -22.42
CA ILE A 331 11.87 6.06 -21.09
C ILE A 331 13.32 5.56 -20.94
N ARG A 332 13.63 4.34 -21.42
CA ARG A 332 14.99 3.79 -21.37
C ARG A 332 16.02 4.66 -22.08
N LYS A 333 15.65 5.32 -23.18
CA LYS A 333 16.55 6.18 -23.99
C LYS A 333 16.72 7.60 -23.44
N GLU A 334 15.79 8.05 -22.62
CA GLU A 334 15.77 9.42 -22.11
C GLU A 334 16.79 9.63 -20.98
N ASN A 335 17.45 10.79 -20.93
CA ASN A 335 18.55 11.05 -19.99
C ASN A 335 18.22 12.11 -18.93
N THR A 336 17.02 12.69 -18.99
CA THR A 336 16.58 13.74 -18.07
C THR A 336 15.26 13.37 -17.40
N ILE A 337 15.00 13.88 -16.19
CA ILE A 337 13.69 13.68 -15.53
C ILE A 337 12.59 14.37 -16.31
N GLU A 338 12.87 15.57 -16.83
CA GLU A 338 11.96 16.40 -17.60
C GLU A 338 11.55 15.72 -18.91
N GLY A 339 12.50 15.10 -19.61
CA GLY A 339 12.22 14.30 -20.80
C GLY A 339 11.35 13.08 -20.47
N VAL A 340 11.65 12.37 -19.37
CA VAL A 340 10.85 11.21 -18.95
C VAL A 340 9.42 11.65 -18.62
N LYS A 341 9.28 12.77 -17.91
CA LYS A 341 7.98 13.38 -17.59
C LYS A 341 7.21 13.76 -18.85
N SER A 342 7.86 14.41 -19.81
CA SER A 342 7.25 14.80 -21.08
C SER A 342 6.70 13.60 -21.86
N LEU A 343 7.45 12.49 -21.92
CA LEU A 343 6.98 11.24 -22.54
C LEU A 343 5.72 10.68 -21.86
N ILE A 344 5.66 10.74 -20.53
CA ILE A 344 4.51 10.25 -19.76
C ILE A 344 3.29 11.18 -19.93
N ASP A 345 3.49 12.49 -19.85
CA ASP A 345 2.43 13.48 -20.05
C ASP A 345 1.83 13.35 -21.46
N GLU A 346 2.66 13.13 -22.48
CA GLU A 346 2.18 12.89 -23.84
C GLU A 346 1.38 11.60 -23.96
N ALA A 347 1.86 10.50 -23.34
CA ALA A 347 1.11 9.25 -23.29
C ALA A 347 -0.25 9.40 -22.57
N GLN A 348 -0.37 10.31 -21.59
CA GLN A 348 -1.63 10.56 -20.90
C GLN A 348 -2.67 11.33 -21.73
N LYS A 349 -2.24 12.13 -22.71
CA LYS A 349 -3.17 12.84 -23.61
C LYS A 349 -3.87 11.88 -24.57
N ASP A 350 -3.33 10.69 -24.77
CA ASP A 350 -3.89 9.67 -25.63
C ASP A 350 -5.25 9.18 -25.11
N GLN A 351 -6.31 9.39 -25.91
CA GLN A 351 -7.67 9.01 -25.52
C GLN A 351 -7.81 7.51 -25.24
N MET A 352 -7.06 6.65 -25.95
CA MET A 352 -7.12 5.21 -25.73
C MET A 352 -6.56 4.84 -24.36
N VAL A 353 -5.51 5.53 -23.90
CA VAL A 353 -4.95 5.33 -22.56
C VAL A 353 -5.99 5.61 -21.49
N ASN A 354 -6.89 6.58 -21.70
CA ASN A 354 -7.93 6.94 -20.73
C ASN A 354 -9.23 6.13 -20.86
N LYS A 355 -9.50 5.55 -22.04
CA LYS A 355 -10.73 4.80 -22.34
C LYS A 355 -10.90 3.58 -21.43
N ALA A 356 -11.88 3.57 -20.53
CA ALA A 356 -12.22 2.40 -19.71
C ALA A 356 -13.61 2.52 -19.06
N ARG A 357 -14.28 1.39 -18.81
CA ARG A 357 -15.59 1.35 -18.14
C ARG A 357 -15.54 1.80 -16.66
N PHE A 358 -14.46 1.48 -15.95
CA PHE A 358 -14.34 1.70 -14.50
C PHE A 358 -13.03 2.41 -14.10
N GLY A 359 -12.35 3.03 -15.07
CA GLY A 359 -11.03 3.63 -14.91
C GLY A 359 -9.93 2.85 -15.59
N SER A 360 -8.98 3.58 -16.18
CA SER A 360 -7.89 2.97 -16.92
C SER A 360 -6.74 2.65 -16.00
N GLY A 361 -6.45 1.35 -15.84
CA GLY A 361 -5.29 0.92 -15.07
C GLY A 361 -3.96 1.43 -15.64
N LEU A 362 -3.87 1.71 -16.94
CA LEU A 362 -2.66 2.30 -17.52
C LEU A 362 -2.52 3.78 -17.10
N ALA A 363 -3.59 4.56 -17.20
CA ALA A 363 -3.59 5.96 -16.76
C ALA A 363 -3.21 6.08 -15.27
N SER A 364 -3.74 5.18 -14.42
CA SER A 364 -3.34 5.06 -13.02
C SER A 364 -1.83 4.85 -12.85
N ARG A 365 -1.20 3.95 -13.62
CA ARG A 365 0.26 3.75 -13.56
C ARG A 365 1.04 4.96 -14.07
N LEU A 366 0.60 5.62 -15.14
CA LEU A 366 1.23 6.84 -15.63
C LEU A 366 1.21 7.96 -14.59
N ASN A 367 0.09 8.14 -13.89
CA ASN A 367 -0.03 9.11 -12.79
C ASN A 367 0.98 8.83 -11.67
N ARG A 368 1.26 7.56 -11.38
CA ARG A 368 2.29 7.19 -10.40
C ARG A 368 3.68 7.57 -10.89
N CYS A 369 3.98 7.32 -12.16
CA CYS A 369 5.24 7.76 -12.76
C CYS A 369 5.42 9.27 -12.60
N ILE A 370 4.38 10.08 -12.85
CA ILE A 370 4.43 11.54 -12.61
C ILE A 370 4.72 11.85 -11.15
N CYS A 371 4.05 11.20 -10.20
CA CYS A 371 4.31 11.41 -8.77
C CYS A 371 5.76 11.09 -8.37
N ILE A 372 6.31 9.99 -8.91
CA ILE A 372 7.70 9.58 -8.69
C ILE A 372 8.64 10.66 -9.22
N LEU A 373 8.42 11.15 -10.44
CA LEU A 373 9.28 12.14 -11.10
C LEU A 373 9.22 13.50 -10.41
N GLU A 374 8.04 13.95 -10.00
CA GLU A 374 7.90 15.24 -9.32
C GLU A 374 8.56 15.26 -7.94
N LYS A 375 8.36 14.20 -7.14
CA LYS A 375 9.09 14.06 -5.87
C LYS A 375 10.59 13.89 -6.10
N GLY A 376 10.97 13.20 -7.18
CA GLY A 376 12.36 13.03 -7.58
C GLY A 376 13.04 14.34 -7.94
N ALA A 377 12.41 15.17 -8.75
CA ALA A 377 12.90 16.49 -9.14
C ALA A 377 13.11 17.40 -7.92
N VAL A 378 12.15 17.43 -6.99
CA VAL A 378 12.30 18.18 -5.73
C VAL A 378 13.48 17.64 -4.90
N THR A 379 13.64 16.32 -4.85
CA THR A 379 14.72 15.68 -4.10
C THR A 379 16.10 16.02 -4.67
N LEU A 380 16.25 15.98 -6.00
CA LEU A 380 17.49 16.36 -6.69
C LEU A 380 17.81 17.85 -6.53
N ALA A 381 16.82 18.72 -6.73
CA ALA A 381 17.00 20.17 -6.57
C ALA A 381 17.41 20.58 -5.14
N ASN A 382 17.05 19.78 -4.13
CA ASN A 382 17.49 19.98 -2.75
C ASN A 382 18.92 19.47 -2.51
N ILE A 383 19.38 18.47 -3.27
CA ILE A 383 20.76 17.98 -3.19
C ILE A 383 21.71 19.02 -3.79
N ASP A 384 21.38 19.55 -4.97
CA ASP A 384 22.23 20.55 -5.64
C ASP A 384 22.42 21.80 -4.79
N ARG A 385 21.35 22.32 -4.17
CA ARG A 385 21.40 23.47 -3.25
C ARG A 385 22.26 23.24 -2.00
N ASN A 386 22.32 22.00 -1.50
CA ASN A 386 23.15 21.67 -0.33
C ASN A 386 24.63 21.54 -0.70
N ILE A 387 24.95 21.17 -1.94
CA ILE A 387 26.33 21.15 -2.43
C ILE A 387 26.83 22.58 -2.63
N GLU A 388 26.01 23.45 -3.22
CA GLU A 388 26.36 24.87 -3.40
C GLU A 388 26.63 25.60 -2.08
N SER A 389 25.85 25.32 -1.02
CA SER A 389 26.02 25.95 0.29
C SER A 389 27.23 25.45 1.10
N GLN A 390 27.86 24.34 0.71
CA GLN A 390 29.09 23.84 1.34
C GLN A 390 30.36 24.41 0.69
N HIS A 391 30.23 25.04 -0.48
CA HIS A 391 31.34 25.62 -1.23
C HIS A 391 31.40 27.16 -1.17
N LEU A 392 30.42 27.78 -0.49
CA LEU A 392 30.40 29.20 -0.11
C LEU A 392 30.78 29.33 1.37
#